data_AF-A0A6A6DAS2-F1
#
_entry.id   AF-A0A6A6DAS2-F1
#
_cell.length_a   1.000
_cell.length_b   1.000
_cell.length_c   1.000
_cell.angle_alpha   90.00
_cell.angle_beta   90.00
_cell.angle_gamma   90.00
#
_symmetry.space_group_name_H-M   'P 1'
#
loop_
_entity.id
_entity.type
_entity.pdbx_description
1 polymer ?
#
loop_
_entity_poly.entity_id
_entity_poly.type
_entity_poly.pdbx_seq_one_letter_code
_entity_poly.pdbx_strand_id
1 'polypeptide(L)'
;MRRKHSDELPRYIRPGEKPSFPWPRRSRLFAVLGLLFIYWVIHSSRKSSTTDNRDDHPNVNWSYYAYSLYATDSATLCHAVLIFDALAKLGSKADRVLFYPEYWDTVIENSRDRDSQLLVIARDKYKVKLEPVQLLSVEGLRTPDQPKRTWDKSVTKFLSFGLTYYNRVLALDSDITLLQSLDELFLLPPTPMAMPRAYWYDSKPWPLTSLLMLLEPSDHELHKFKEAINGGADAATVMANKYDMELVNDRFRDSAMVLPHRPYALLTGEFRSHNHSAYLGNNDEQWDADKIRKEAKLIHFSDWPLPKPWIMWPHEGLVEMQPDCGGSHEGTCRERVIWKELYDDFRQRRKDICKYLSVPAPDWAKIKGGEHHGNETELEAPHVDGEPNQTGGEQVVVHDT
;
A
#
# COMPACT_ATOMS: atom_id res chain seq x y z
N MET A 1 63.18 44.42 -41.53
CA MET A 1 63.78 44.60 -42.86
C MET A 1 63.01 43.76 -43.88
N ARG A 2 62.58 44.41 -44.97
CA ARG A 2 62.19 43.92 -46.31
C ARG A 2 61.16 42.76 -46.51
N ARG A 3 59.99 43.18 -47.03
CA ARG A 3 59.06 42.44 -47.91
C ARG A 3 59.77 41.80 -49.12
N LYS A 4 59.24 40.67 -49.60
CA LYS A 4 59.18 40.34 -51.03
C LYS A 4 57.81 39.75 -51.39
N HIS A 5 57.27 40.32 -52.46
CA HIS A 5 56.02 40.03 -53.17
C HIS A 5 56.26 38.84 -54.12
N SER A 6 55.26 38.00 -54.37
CA SER A 6 55.26 37.09 -55.52
C SER A 6 53.92 37.16 -56.23
N ASP A 7 53.96 37.66 -57.46
CA ASP A 7 52.87 37.76 -58.41
C ASP A 7 52.53 36.39 -59.00
N GLU A 8 51.30 35.91 -58.81
CA GLU A 8 50.70 34.94 -59.73
C GLU A 8 49.25 35.34 -60.01
N LEU A 9 48.97 35.61 -61.29
CA LEU A 9 47.65 35.99 -61.80
C LEU A 9 46.72 34.76 -61.92
N PRO A 10 45.40 34.91 -61.77
CA PRO A 10 44.47 33.78 -61.85
C PRO A 10 44.27 33.32 -63.30
N ARG A 11 44.44 32.00 -63.55
CA ARG A 11 44.10 31.37 -64.83
C ARG A 11 42.59 31.21 -64.98
N TYR A 12 42.08 31.77 -66.07
CA TYR A 12 40.68 31.68 -66.50
C TYR A 12 40.37 30.26 -67.03
N ILE A 13 39.42 29.56 -66.41
CA ILE A 13 38.93 28.24 -66.86
C ILE A 13 37.74 28.47 -67.79
N ARG A 14 37.80 27.92 -69.02
CA ARG A 14 36.66 27.92 -69.95
C ARG A 14 35.59 26.91 -69.47
N PRO A 15 34.29 27.24 -69.50
CA PRO A 15 33.25 26.31 -69.12
C PRO A 15 33.02 25.30 -70.25
N GLY A 16 33.27 24.00 -70.00
CA GLY A 16 32.92 22.97 -70.98
C GLY A 16 33.49 21.56 -70.77
N GLU A 17 34.59 21.37 -70.04
CA GLU A 17 35.20 20.04 -69.89
C GLU A 17 35.05 19.48 -68.46
N LYS A 18 34.28 18.39 -68.33
CA LYS A 18 34.23 17.59 -67.11
C LYS A 18 35.45 16.65 -67.09
N PRO A 19 36.33 16.69 -66.08
CA PRO A 19 37.36 15.67 -65.95
C PRO A 19 36.71 14.37 -65.47
N SER A 20 36.76 13.33 -66.30
CA SER A 20 36.41 11.97 -65.92
C SER A 20 37.51 11.40 -65.02
N PHE A 21 37.33 11.52 -63.70
CA PHE A 21 38.26 10.97 -62.72
C PHE A 21 38.03 9.44 -62.60
N PRO A 22 38.95 8.58 -63.08
CA PRO A 22 38.76 7.14 -62.97
C PRO A 22 39.19 6.71 -61.56
N TRP A 23 38.21 6.36 -60.72
CA TRP A 23 38.47 5.81 -59.39
C TRP A 23 39.27 4.49 -59.48
N PRO A 24 40.44 4.39 -58.82
CA PRO A 24 41.21 3.15 -58.76
C PRO A 24 40.38 2.02 -58.14
N ARG A 25 40.40 0.82 -58.72
CA ARG A 25 39.56 -0.33 -58.28
C ARG A 25 39.59 -0.62 -56.76
N ARG A 26 40.68 -0.28 -56.07
CA ARG A 26 40.82 -0.44 -54.60
C ARG A 26 39.93 0.52 -53.81
N SER A 27 39.71 1.76 -54.27
CA SER A 27 38.83 2.72 -53.56
C SER A 27 37.35 2.34 -53.65
N ARG A 28 36.94 1.66 -54.73
CA ARG A 28 35.58 1.11 -54.85
C ARG A 28 35.31 -0.01 -53.83
N LEU A 29 36.32 -0.85 -53.57
CA LEU A 29 36.24 -1.92 -52.58
C LEU A 29 36.07 -1.37 -51.16
N PHE A 30 36.84 -0.33 -50.79
CA PHE A 30 36.67 0.33 -49.50
C PHE A 30 35.34 1.09 -49.38
N ALA A 31 34.85 1.69 -50.47
CA ALA A 31 33.53 2.33 -50.46
C ALA A 31 32.38 1.31 -50.31
N VAL A 32 32.47 0.14 -50.97
CA VAL A 32 31.47 -0.93 -50.80
C VAL A 32 31.53 -1.52 -49.40
N LEU A 33 32.72 -1.77 -48.85
CA LEU A 33 32.87 -2.25 -47.47
C LEU A 33 32.37 -1.22 -46.44
N GLY A 34 32.62 0.07 -46.67
CA GLY A 34 32.08 1.15 -45.85
C GLY A 34 30.56 1.23 -45.90
N LEU A 35 29.95 1.08 -47.09
CA LEU A 35 28.49 1.04 -47.24
C LEU A 35 27.88 -0.22 -46.61
N LEU A 36 28.54 -1.37 -46.71
CA LEU A 36 28.11 -2.61 -46.04
C LEU A 36 28.23 -2.50 -44.51
N PHE A 37 29.27 -1.83 -44.01
CA PHE A 37 29.42 -1.56 -42.57
C PHE A 37 28.36 -0.59 -42.07
N ILE A 38 28.08 0.50 -42.81
CA ILE A 38 26.99 1.43 -42.48
C ILE A 38 25.63 0.74 -42.56
N TYR A 39 25.39 -0.08 -43.59
CA TYR A 39 24.18 -0.88 -43.70
C TYR A 39 24.05 -1.87 -42.54
N TRP A 40 25.14 -2.54 -42.15
CA TRP A 40 25.16 -3.45 -41.01
C TRP A 40 24.94 -2.72 -39.69
N VAL A 41 25.50 -1.53 -39.47
CA VAL A 41 25.24 -0.70 -38.28
C VAL A 41 23.78 -0.25 -38.25
N ILE A 42 23.21 0.19 -39.39
CA ILE A 42 21.81 0.61 -39.49
C ILE A 42 20.85 -0.58 -39.34
N HIS A 43 21.22 -1.79 -39.81
CA HIS A 43 20.38 -2.98 -39.68
C HIS A 43 20.56 -3.73 -38.35
N SER A 44 21.72 -3.65 -37.71
CA SER A 44 21.94 -4.20 -36.36
C SER A 44 21.26 -3.34 -35.31
N SER A 45 21.26 -2.01 -35.48
CA SER A 45 20.44 -1.10 -34.67
C SER A 45 18.93 -1.16 -34.99
N ARG A 46 18.54 -1.81 -36.11
CA ARG A 46 17.13 -2.12 -36.44
C ARG A 46 16.70 -3.55 -36.07
N LYS A 47 17.55 -4.35 -35.43
CA LYS A 47 17.18 -5.66 -34.86
C LYS A 47 17.24 -5.63 -33.34
N SER A 48 16.34 -4.85 -32.75
CA SER A 48 15.75 -5.16 -31.44
C SER A 48 14.46 -4.34 -31.26
N SER A 49 13.47 -4.58 -32.12
CA SER A 49 12.10 -4.11 -31.90
C SER A 49 11.12 -4.95 -32.73
N THR A 50 11.02 -6.23 -32.41
CA THR A 50 9.93 -7.09 -32.89
C THR A 50 9.39 -7.88 -31.71
N THR A 51 8.66 -7.16 -30.86
CA THR A 51 7.40 -7.54 -30.21
C THR A 51 6.81 -6.22 -29.70
N ASP A 52 6.43 -5.35 -30.63
CA ASP A 52 5.56 -4.22 -30.34
C ASP A 52 4.14 -4.77 -30.23
N ASN A 53 3.84 -5.38 -29.08
CA ASN A 53 2.48 -5.30 -28.57
C ASN A 53 2.27 -3.83 -28.28
N ARG A 54 1.63 -3.12 -29.23
CA ARG A 54 1.12 -1.79 -29.01
C ARG A 54 0.17 -1.87 -27.82
N ASP A 55 0.69 -1.55 -26.63
CA ASP A 55 -0.08 -1.05 -25.52
C ASP A 55 -0.79 0.19 -26.06
N ASP A 56 -2.08 0.07 -26.36
CA ASP A 56 -2.96 1.14 -26.83
C ASP A 56 -3.30 2.11 -25.67
N HIS A 57 -2.39 2.26 -24.71
CA HIS A 57 -2.51 3.16 -23.60
C HIS A 57 -1.80 4.47 -23.96
N PRO A 58 -2.48 5.63 -23.93
CA PRO A 58 -1.80 6.92 -24.04
C PRO A 58 -0.64 6.95 -23.05
N ASN A 59 0.49 7.55 -23.41
CA ASN A 59 1.68 7.61 -22.57
C ASN A 59 1.34 8.18 -21.18
N VAL A 60 1.03 7.30 -20.22
CA VAL A 60 0.50 7.66 -18.91
C VAL A 60 1.65 8.28 -18.13
N ASN A 61 1.51 9.55 -17.75
CA ASN A 61 2.48 10.15 -16.84
C ASN A 61 2.17 9.73 -15.39
N TRP A 62 2.94 8.77 -14.90
CA TRP A 62 2.74 8.18 -13.57
C TRP A 62 3.07 9.10 -12.40
N SER A 63 3.75 10.22 -12.63
CA SER A 63 4.06 11.21 -11.59
C SER A 63 2.81 11.92 -11.05
N TYR A 64 1.65 11.77 -11.71
CA TYR A 64 0.37 12.33 -11.26
C TYR A 64 -0.45 11.35 -10.41
N TYR A 65 0.11 10.20 -10.06
CA TYR A 65 -0.58 9.17 -9.28
C TYR A 65 0.26 8.79 -8.07
N ALA A 66 -0.40 8.45 -6.97
CA ALA A 66 0.29 7.94 -5.80
C ALA A 66 -0.47 6.86 -5.04
N TYR A 67 0.26 5.91 -4.49
CA TYR A 67 -0.18 5.10 -3.36
C TYR A 67 0.06 5.88 -2.07
N SER A 68 -0.92 5.90 -1.17
CA SER A 68 -0.82 6.56 0.12
C SER A 68 -1.05 5.59 1.26
N LEU A 69 -0.15 5.62 2.23
CA LEU A 69 -0.24 4.89 3.50
C LEU A 69 -0.03 5.86 4.66
N TYR A 70 -0.35 5.41 5.86
CA TYR A 70 -0.19 6.19 7.09
C TYR A 70 0.35 5.29 8.20
N ALA A 71 1.13 5.87 9.10
CA ALA A 71 1.64 5.23 10.31
C ALA A 71 1.18 6.00 11.53
N THR A 72 0.69 5.28 12.54
CA THR A 72 0.22 5.84 13.82
C THR A 72 1.09 5.39 15.00
N ASP A 73 1.90 4.36 14.79
CA ASP A 73 2.78 3.71 15.75
C ASP A 73 3.85 2.88 15.01
N SER A 74 4.83 2.34 15.75
CA SER A 74 5.94 1.57 15.19
C SER A 74 5.50 0.30 14.43
N ALA A 75 4.37 -0.30 14.80
CA ALA A 75 3.85 -1.49 14.12
C ALA A 75 3.28 -1.13 12.75
N THR A 76 2.40 -0.13 12.69
CA THR A 76 1.80 0.38 11.45
C THR A 76 2.85 1.00 10.52
N LEU A 77 3.92 1.61 11.04
CA LEU A 77 5.08 2.01 10.24
C LEU A 77 5.71 0.82 9.52
N CYS A 78 5.99 -0.26 10.26
CA CYS A 78 6.49 -1.48 9.64
C CYS A 78 5.52 -2.02 8.59
N HIS A 79 4.22 -2.05 8.87
CA HIS A 79 3.23 -2.56 7.91
C HIS A 79 3.24 -1.74 6.61
N ALA A 80 3.29 -0.41 6.70
CA ALA A 80 3.44 0.45 5.53
C ALA A 80 4.72 0.10 4.74
N VAL A 81 5.84 -0.12 5.42
CA VAL A 81 7.11 -0.55 4.80
C VAL A 81 6.97 -1.92 4.11
N LEU A 82 6.20 -2.86 4.67
CA LEU A 82 5.91 -4.15 4.02
C LEU A 82 5.11 -3.97 2.73
N ILE A 83 4.15 -3.05 2.72
CA ILE A 83 3.35 -2.75 1.53
C ILE A 83 4.21 -2.05 0.47
N PHE A 84 5.09 -1.11 0.86
CA PHE A 84 6.04 -0.49 -0.08
C PHE A 84 7.04 -1.48 -0.68
N ASP A 85 7.49 -2.47 0.09
CA ASP A 85 8.30 -3.59 -0.44
C ASP A 85 7.52 -4.40 -1.49
N ALA A 86 6.25 -4.72 -1.21
CA ALA A 86 5.39 -5.41 -2.16
C ALA A 86 5.15 -4.58 -3.44
N LEU A 87 4.81 -3.30 -3.32
CA LEU A 87 4.66 -2.37 -4.44
C LEU A 87 5.93 -2.30 -5.29
N ALA A 88 7.11 -2.27 -4.66
CA ALA A 88 8.40 -2.30 -5.36
C ALA A 88 8.62 -3.61 -6.13
N LYS A 89 8.35 -4.76 -5.51
CA LYS A 89 8.46 -6.08 -6.15
C LYS A 89 7.49 -6.26 -7.31
N LEU A 90 6.29 -5.69 -7.19
CA LEU A 90 5.25 -5.74 -8.21
C LEU A 90 5.47 -4.73 -9.34
N GLY A 91 6.50 -3.89 -9.25
CA GLY A 91 6.82 -2.90 -10.28
C GLY A 91 5.81 -1.76 -10.37
N SER A 92 5.23 -1.35 -9.24
CA SER A 92 4.26 -0.25 -9.19
C SER A 92 4.86 1.03 -9.81
N LYS A 93 4.07 1.71 -10.64
CA LYS A 93 4.56 2.88 -11.40
C LYS A 93 4.27 4.21 -10.72
N ALA A 94 3.17 4.30 -9.98
CA ALA A 94 2.78 5.49 -9.24
C ALA A 94 3.76 5.82 -8.10
N ASP A 95 3.77 7.08 -7.68
CA ASP A 95 4.54 7.52 -6.52
C ASP A 95 4.04 6.84 -5.24
N ARG A 96 4.84 6.91 -4.17
CA ARG A 96 4.52 6.34 -2.87
C ARG A 96 4.62 7.43 -1.83
N VAL A 97 3.58 7.58 -1.00
CA VAL A 97 3.50 8.59 0.06
C VAL A 97 3.24 7.90 1.38
N LEU A 98 3.96 8.32 2.44
CA LEU A 98 3.73 7.88 3.80
C LEU A 98 3.49 9.09 4.70
N PHE A 99 2.30 9.16 5.28
CA PHE A 99 2.03 10.02 6.41
C PHE A 99 2.53 9.38 7.70
N TYR A 100 3.25 10.15 8.52
CA TYR A 100 3.77 9.66 9.79
C TYR A 100 3.78 10.78 10.85
N PRO A 101 3.85 10.45 12.15
CA PRO A 101 3.80 11.46 13.20
C PRO A 101 4.98 12.44 13.08
N GLU A 102 4.68 13.75 13.11
CA GLU A 102 5.69 14.81 12.91
C GLU A 102 6.80 14.87 13.96
N TYR A 103 6.60 14.23 15.12
CA TYR A 103 7.59 14.13 16.18
C TYR A 103 8.61 13.00 15.96
N TRP A 104 8.46 12.19 14.91
CA TRP A 104 9.50 11.26 14.46
C TRP A 104 10.43 11.93 13.44
N ASP A 105 11.65 11.44 13.32
CA ASP A 105 12.63 11.97 12.39
C ASP A 105 13.35 10.86 11.59
N THR A 106 14.33 11.26 10.79
CA THR A 106 15.11 10.33 9.93
C THR A 106 16.58 10.26 10.34
N VAL A 107 16.91 10.75 11.54
CA VAL A 107 18.23 10.73 12.14
C VAL A 107 18.34 9.47 12.99
N ILE A 108 19.06 8.48 12.49
CA ILE A 108 19.24 7.22 13.20
C ILE A 108 20.19 7.46 14.38
N GLU A 109 19.66 7.50 15.59
CA GLU A 109 20.47 7.73 16.79
C GLU A 109 21.40 6.54 17.10
N ASN A 110 20.88 5.32 16.97
CA ASN A 110 21.59 4.09 17.28
C ASN A 110 20.94 2.87 16.62
N SER A 111 21.49 1.68 16.84
CA SER A 111 21.00 0.43 16.21
C SER A 111 19.60 0.00 16.67
N ARG A 112 19.11 0.51 17.80
CA ARG A 112 17.79 0.20 18.37
C ARG A 112 16.70 1.19 17.94
N ASP A 113 17.07 2.37 17.45
CA ASP A 113 16.15 3.33 16.85
C ASP A 113 15.60 2.77 15.53
N ARG A 114 14.54 1.98 15.66
CA ARG A 114 13.99 1.23 14.53
C ARG A 114 13.07 2.09 13.68
N ASP A 115 12.37 3.05 14.27
CA ASP A 115 11.40 3.87 13.54
C ASP A 115 12.11 4.81 12.57
N SER A 116 13.18 5.50 12.99
CA SER A 116 14.01 6.29 12.07
C SER A 116 14.64 5.43 10.98
N GLN A 117 15.11 4.22 11.32
CA GLN A 117 15.64 3.27 10.33
C GLN A 117 14.60 2.86 9.29
N LEU A 118 13.35 2.61 9.71
CA LEU A 118 12.26 2.24 8.82
C LEU A 118 11.84 3.40 7.91
N LEU A 119 11.79 4.63 8.44
CA LEU A 119 11.55 5.83 7.64
C LEU A 119 12.66 6.04 6.60
N VAL A 120 13.93 5.88 6.98
CA VAL A 120 15.07 5.94 6.06
C VAL A 120 14.99 4.84 5.00
N ILE A 121 14.60 3.60 5.36
CA ILE A 121 14.38 2.51 4.41
C ILE A 121 13.24 2.87 3.43
N ALA A 122 12.12 3.38 3.92
CA ALA A 122 11.00 3.81 3.10
C ALA A 122 11.44 4.85 2.06
N ARG A 123 12.13 5.90 2.51
CA ARG A 123 12.66 6.98 1.64
C ARG A 123 13.70 6.47 0.64
N ASP A 124 14.74 5.81 1.12
CA ASP A 124 15.94 5.58 0.31
C ASP A 124 15.82 4.33 -0.56
N LYS A 125 15.24 3.25 -0.03
CA LYS A 125 15.07 1.99 -0.76
C LYS A 125 13.81 2.00 -1.61
N TYR A 126 12.68 2.42 -1.04
CA TYR A 126 11.39 2.34 -1.71
C TYR A 126 10.93 3.67 -2.34
N LYS A 127 11.75 4.72 -2.27
CA LYS A 127 11.48 6.03 -2.90
C LYS A 127 10.16 6.65 -2.42
N VAL A 128 9.81 6.38 -1.17
CA VAL A 128 8.62 6.93 -0.53
C VAL A 128 8.86 8.41 -0.20
N LYS A 129 7.89 9.25 -0.55
CA LYS A 129 7.80 10.64 -0.09
C LYS A 129 7.24 10.62 1.33
N LEU A 130 8.05 11.07 2.28
CA LEU A 130 7.70 11.10 3.70
C LEU A 130 7.01 12.43 4.00
N GLU A 131 5.80 12.37 4.56
CA GLU A 131 4.98 13.52 4.93
C GLU A 131 4.77 13.51 6.45
N PRO A 132 5.57 14.27 7.23
CA PRO A 132 5.35 14.40 8.66
C PRO A 132 4.06 15.18 8.93
N VAL A 133 3.20 14.66 9.80
CA VAL A 133 1.88 15.23 10.06
C VAL A 133 1.49 15.13 11.53
N GLN A 134 0.60 16.02 11.94
CA GLN A 134 -0.24 15.79 13.10
C GLN A 134 -1.28 14.71 12.76
N LEU A 135 -1.27 13.61 13.53
CA LEU A 135 -2.23 12.52 13.33
C LEU A 135 -3.67 13.01 13.54
N LEU A 136 -4.59 12.48 12.74
CA LEU A 136 -6.03 12.66 12.96
C LEU A 136 -6.51 11.54 13.87
N SER A 137 -7.35 11.87 14.86
CA SER A 137 -7.93 10.91 15.78
C SER A 137 -9.38 11.25 16.08
N VAL A 138 -10.23 10.24 16.15
CA VAL A 138 -11.61 10.36 16.65
C VAL A 138 -11.71 10.19 18.17
N GLU A 139 -10.59 10.06 18.90
CA GLU A 139 -10.56 10.03 20.37
C GLU A 139 -11.35 11.21 20.98
N GLY A 140 -11.24 12.41 20.39
CA GLY A 140 -11.94 13.62 20.84
C GLY A 140 -13.47 13.58 20.65
N LEU A 141 -13.99 12.61 19.91
CA LEU A 141 -15.43 12.36 19.77
C LEU A 141 -15.98 11.45 20.86
N ARG A 142 -15.14 10.87 21.73
CA ARG A 142 -15.58 9.93 22.78
C ARG A 142 -15.67 10.61 24.14
N THR A 143 -16.42 9.99 25.06
CA THR A 143 -16.38 10.39 26.47
C THR A 143 -15.01 10.02 27.08
N PRO A 144 -14.46 10.85 28.00
CA PRO A 144 -13.10 10.66 28.53
C PRO A 144 -12.85 9.34 29.29
N ASP A 145 -13.91 8.62 29.66
CA ASP A 145 -13.90 7.37 30.41
C ASP A 145 -13.85 6.11 29.53
N GLN A 146 -13.96 6.24 28.20
CA GLN A 146 -13.85 5.09 27.32
C GLN A 146 -12.39 4.73 26.99
N PRO A 147 -12.06 3.42 26.94
CA PRO A 147 -10.72 2.98 26.57
C PRO A 147 -10.39 3.39 25.13
N LYS A 148 -9.12 3.69 24.88
CA LYS A 148 -8.59 3.96 23.54
C LYS A 148 -8.72 2.73 22.66
N ARG A 149 -9.01 2.96 21.38
CA ARG A 149 -9.34 1.91 20.42
C ARG A 149 -8.37 1.91 19.24
N THR A 150 -8.09 0.73 18.72
CA THR A 150 -7.10 0.49 17.65
C THR A 150 -7.33 1.37 16.40
N TRP A 151 -8.57 1.70 16.09
CA TRP A 151 -8.91 2.45 14.87
C TRP A 151 -9.16 3.93 15.10
N ASP A 152 -8.97 4.46 16.31
CA ASP A 152 -9.25 5.87 16.57
C ASP A 152 -8.43 6.79 15.64
N LYS A 153 -7.22 6.36 15.30
CA LYS A 153 -6.32 7.10 14.39
C LYS A 153 -6.43 6.67 12.92
N SER A 154 -7.33 5.73 12.58
CA SER A 154 -7.54 5.25 11.19
C SER A 154 -7.89 6.39 10.23
N VAL A 155 -8.62 7.39 10.72
CA VAL A 155 -9.01 8.60 9.99
C VAL A 155 -7.81 9.44 9.50
N THR A 156 -6.59 9.19 10.00
CA THR A 156 -5.36 9.79 9.45
C THR A 156 -5.21 9.53 7.95
N LYS A 157 -5.77 8.42 7.43
CA LYS A 157 -5.79 8.15 5.99
C LYS A 157 -6.47 9.24 5.16
N PHE A 158 -7.37 10.04 5.75
CA PHE A 158 -8.01 11.17 5.05
C PHE A 158 -7.04 12.29 4.67
N LEU A 159 -5.84 12.36 5.27
CA LEU A 159 -4.81 13.29 4.82
C LEU A 159 -4.42 13.10 3.35
N SER A 160 -4.69 11.93 2.77
CA SER A 160 -4.55 11.68 1.33
C SER A 160 -5.38 12.62 0.44
N PHE A 161 -6.48 13.19 0.94
CA PHE A 161 -7.23 14.23 0.22
C PHE A 161 -6.41 15.53 0.04
N GLY A 162 -5.44 15.79 0.92
CA GLY A 162 -4.56 16.97 0.83
C GLY A 162 -3.44 16.84 -0.21
N LEU A 163 -3.30 15.69 -0.86
CA LEU A 163 -2.27 15.46 -1.87
C LEU A 163 -2.69 16.02 -3.25
N THR A 164 -3.10 17.29 -3.29
CA THR A 164 -3.71 17.98 -4.46
C THR A 164 -2.76 18.18 -5.64
N TYR A 165 -1.48 17.82 -5.48
CA TYR A 165 -0.49 17.74 -6.56
C TYR A 165 -0.54 16.42 -7.36
N TYR A 166 -1.40 15.46 -6.97
CA TYR A 166 -1.73 14.28 -7.77
C TYR A 166 -3.15 14.35 -8.32
N ASN A 167 -3.38 13.70 -9.45
CA ASN A 167 -4.71 13.58 -10.05
C ASN A 167 -5.54 12.49 -9.36
N ARG A 168 -4.90 11.38 -8.96
CA ARG A 168 -5.55 10.29 -8.21
C ARG A 168 -4.60 9.73 -7.16
N VAL A 169 -5.16 9.41 -6.01
CA VAL A 169 -4.44 8.73 -4.93
C VAL A 169 -5.17 7.45 -4.57
N LEU A 170 -4.43 6.36 -4.42
CA LEU A 170 -4.93 5.10 -3.87
C LEU A 170 -4.49 5.00 -2.40
N ALA A 171 -5.39 5.38 -1.50
CA ALA A 171 -5.17 5.23 -0.06
C ALA A 171 -5.51 3.80 0.38
N LEU A 172 -4.59 3.16 1.09
CA LEU A 172 -4.69 1.76 1.51
C LEU A 172 -4.69 1.63 3.03
N ASP A 173 -5.36 0.60 3.54
CA ASP A 173 -5.23 0.20 4.94
C ASP A 173 -3.84 -0.36 5.26
N SER A 174 -3.49 -0.40 6.54
CA SER A 174 -2.18 -0.89 6.97
C SER A 174 -2.13 -2.41 7.20
N ASP A 175 -3.25 -3.06 7.48
CA ASP A 175 -3.35 -4.49 7.78
C ASP A 175 -3.78 -5.32 6.56
N ILE A 176 -3.15 -5.04 5.43
CA ILE A 176 -3.32 -5.76 4.16
C ILE A 176 -2.04 -6.48 3.72
N THR A 177 -2.16 -7.34 2.73
CA THR A 177 -1.04 -7.79 1.89
C THR A 177 -1.41 -7.69 0.41
N LEU A 178 -0.46 -7.23 -0.41
CA LEU A 178 -0.62 -7.12 -1.86
C LEU A 178 -0.02 -8.35 -2.54
N LEU A 179 -0.77 -8.92 -3.48
CA LEU A 179 -0.36 -10.08 -4.28
C LEU A 179 -0.10 -9.74 -5.75
N GLN A 180 -0.67 -8.63 -6.23
CA GLN A 180 -0.57 -8.19 -7.62
C GLN A 180 -0.61 -6.66 -7.70
N SER A 181 -0.21 -6.10 -8.85
CA SER A 181 -0.30 -4.65 -9.08
C SER A 181 -1.75 -4.16 -9.09
N LEU A 182 -1.93 -2.94 -8.57
CA LEU A 182 -3.19 -2.19 -8.53
C LEU A 182 -3.14 -0.95 -9.44
N ASP A 183 -2.09 -0.80 -10.26
CA ASP A 183 -1.83 0.40 -11.06
C ASP A 183 -2.99 0.70 -12.04
N GLU A 184 -3.72 -0.34 -12.48
CA GLU A 184 -4.88 -0.17 -13.36
C GLU A 184 -6.00 0.67 -12.76
N LEU A 185 -6.11 0.72 -11.42
CA LEU A 185 -7.13 1.51 -10.73
C LEU A 185 -6.96 3.01 -11.01
N PHE A 186 -5.73 3.50 -11.20
CA PHE A 186 -5.48 4.90 -11.54
C PHE A 186 -6.02 5.31 -12.93
N LEU A 187 -6.31 4.32 -13.79
CA LEU A 187 -6.78 4.53 -15.15
C LEU A 187 -8.30 4.43 -15.28
N LEU A 188 -9.02 4.23 -14.17
CA LEU A 188 -10.49 4.26 -14.15
C LEU A 188 -11.02 5.63 -14.61
N PRO A 189 -12.25 5.68 -15.17
CA PRO A 189 -12.89 6.93 -15.53
C PRO A 189 -12.90 7.93 -14.36
N PRO A 190 -12.83 9.25 -14.63
CA PRO A 190 -12.77 10.23 -13.57
C PRO A 190 -13.93 10.09 -12.57
N THR A 191 -13.61 9.85 -11.30
CA THR A 191 -14.55 9.82 -10.17
C THR A 191 -13.89 10.44 -8.94
N PRO A 192 -14.64 11.20 -8.11
CA PRO A 192 -14.11 11.74 -6.86
C PRO A 192 -13.68 10.65 -5.87
N MET A 193 -14.36 9.51 -5.91
CA MET A 193 -14.13 8.37 -5.02
C MET A 193 -14.51 7.07 -5.73
N ALA A 194 -13.69 6.03 -5.55
CA ALA A 194 -14.03 4.65 -5.87
C ALA A 194 -13.59 3.71 -4.74
N MET A 195 -14.50 2.86 -4.28
CA MET A 195 -14.28 1.95 -3.15
C MET A 195 -14.95 0.60 -3.38
N PRO A 196 -14.40 -0.51 -2.85
CA PRO A 196 -15.06 -1.80 -2.88
C PRO A 196 -16.25 -1.86 -1.92
N ARG A 197 -17.15 -2.84 -2.13
CA ARG A 197 -18.18 -3.18 -1.14
C ARG A 197 -17.60 -4.00 0.00
N ALA A 198 -18.03 -3.71 1.22
CA ALA A 198 -17.82 -4.53 2.40
C ALA A 198 -18.79 -5.72 2.38
N TYR A 199 -18.50 -6.74 1.57
CA TYR A 199 -19.43 -7.86 1.34
C TYR A 199 -19.74 -8.69 2.61
N TRP A 200 -18.93 -8.55 3.66
CA TRP A 200 -19.09 -9.18 4.96
C TRP A 200 -20.12 -8.49 5.87
N TYR A 201 -20.70 -7.37 5.44
CA TYR A 201 -21.77 -6.71 6.19
C TYR A 201 -23.09 -7.50 6.08
N ASP A 202 -23.84 -7.55 7.18
CA ASP A 202 -25.09 -8.31 7.26
C ASP A 202 -26.21 -7.74 6.39
N SER A 203 -26.21 -6.42 6.17
CA SER A 203 -27.29 -5.72 5.48
C SER A 203 -26.92 -5.25 4.08
N LYS A 204 -27.85 -5.41 3.14
CA LYS A 204 -27.76 -4.89 1.77
C LYS A 204 -28.55 -3.58 1.63
N PRO A 205 -28.15 -2.65 0.73
CA PRO A 205 -26.91 -2.69 -0.04
C PRO A 205 -25.69 -2.58 0.87
N TRP A 206 -24.67 -3.41 0.62
CA TRP A 206 -23.47 -3.41 1.45
C TRP A 206 -22.78 -2.03 1.41
N PRO A 207 -22.33 -1.51 2.56
CA PRO A 207 -21.56 -0.27 2.61
C PRO A 207 -20.24 -0.44 1.86
N LEU A 208 -19.59 0.68 1.58
CA LEU A 208 -18.26 0.70 0.98
C LEU A 208 -17.19 0.53 2.06
N THR A 209 -16.09 -0.12 1.74
CA THR A 209 -14.97 -0.28 2.67
C THR A 209 -13.85 0.71 2.36
N SER A 210 -13.29 1.31 3.42
CA SER A 210 -12.14 2.23 3.36
C SER A 210 -10.78 1.51 3.33
N LEU A 211 -10.77 0.17 3.22
CA LEU A 211 -9.51 -0.59 3.10
C LEU A 211 -8.72 -0.24 1.83
N LEU A 212 -9.43 0.23 0.80
CA LEU A 212 -8.90 0.73 -0.46
C LEU A 212 -9.80 1.85 -0.95
N MET A 213 -9.24 3.05 -1.07
CA MET A 213 -9.93 4.24 -1.54
C MET A 213 -9.14 4.85 -2.70
N LEU A 214 -9.70 4.78 -3.91
CA LEU A 214 -9.20 5.56 -5.03
C LEU A 214 -9.92 6.90 -5.01
N LEU A 215 -9.21 7.98 -4.73
CA LEU A 215 -9.79 9.31 -4.59
C LEU A 215 -9.16 10.33 -5.53
N GLU A 216 -9.96 11.35 -5.85
CA GLU A 216 -9.49 12.63 -6.36
C GLU A 216 -9.14 13.52 -5.15
N PRO A 217 -7.86 13.90 -4.97
CA PRO A 217 -7.48 14.79 -3.87
C PRO A 217 -8.25 16.12 -3.92
N SER A 218 -8.68 16.60 -2.76
CA SER A 218 -9.45 17.83 -2.61
C SER A 218 -9.29 18.39 -1.19
N ASP A 219 -8.66 19.56 -1.08
CA ASP A 219 -8.52 20.27 0.20
C ASP A 219 -9.88 20.61 0.82
N HIS A 220 -10.90 20.82 0.00
CA HIS A 220 -12.28 21.04 0.47
C HIS A 220 -12.87 19.81 1.15
N GLU A 221 -12.66 18.62 0.58
CA GLU A 221 -13.10 17.38 1.22
C GLU A 221 -12.28 17.08 2.48
N LEU A 222 -10.96 17.32 2.44
CA LEU A 222 -10.13 17.21 3.64
C LEU A 222 -10.63 18.12 4.77
N HIS A 223 -10.96 19.37 4.45
CA HIS A 223 -11.47 20.33 5.43
C HIS A 223 -12.76 19.83 6.07
N LYS A 224 -13.71 19.35 5.27
CA LYS A 224 -14.97 18.78 5.77
C LYS A 224 -14.77 17.57 6.67
N PHE A 225 -13.85 16.66 6.32
CA PHE A 225 -13.53 15.53 7.20
C PHE A 225 -12.92 15.99 8.52
N LYS A 226 -11.99 16.96 8.49
CA LYS A 226 -11.42 17.55 9.70
C LYS A 226 -12.48 18.26 10.55
N GLU A 227 -13.41 18.98 9.94
CA GLU A 227 -14.56 19.57 10.64
C GLU A 227 -15.47 18.51 11.25
N ALA A 228 -15.77 17.42 10.55
CA ALA A 228 -16.57 16.32 11.09
C ALA A 228 -15.88 15.60 12.26
N ILE A 229 -14.55 15.46 12.21
CA ILE A 229 -13.74 14.87 13.28
C ILE A 229 -13.62 15.81 14.49
N ASN A 230 -13.48 17.12 14.26
CA ASN A 230 -13.26 18.11 15.33
C ASN A 230 -14.54 18.76 15.86
N GLY A 231 -15.64 18.70 15.11
CA GLY A 231 -16.85 19.49 15.31
C GLY A 231 -17.69 19.12 16.54
N GLY A 232 -17.25 18.13 17.32
CA GLY A 232 -18.00 17.59 18.44
C GLY A 232 -19.19 16.78 17.95
N ALA A 233 -19.21 15.50 18.30
CA ALA A 233 -20.33 14.64 18.01
C ALA A 233 -21.53 15.04 18.88
N ASP A 234 -22.72 15.16 18.30
CA ASP A 234 -23.94 15.02 19.10
C ASP A 234 -23.93 13.65 19.81
N ALA A 235 -24.69 13.49 20.90
CA ALA A 235 -24.67 12.25 21.67
C ALA A 235 -24.93 10.99 20.81
N ALA A 236 -25.68 11.13 19.71
CA ALA A 236 -25.94 10.05 18.75
C ALA A 236 -24.69 9.67 17.93
N THR A 237 -23.86 10.65 17.56
CA THR A 237 -22.63 10.45 16.80
C THR A 237 -21.52 9.84 17.67
N VAL A 238 -21.47 10.18 18.97
CA VAL A 238 -20.58 9.54 19.97
C VAL A 238 -20.94 8.05 20.13
N MET A 239 -22.24 7.75 20.19
CA MET A 239 -22.74 6.37 20.32
C MET A 239 -22.56 5.54 19.04
N ALA A 240 -22.36 6.17 17.88
CA ALA A 240 -22.33 5.47 16.59
C ALA A 240 -20.96 4.84 16.23
N ASN A 241 -19.93 4.94 17.09
CA ASN A 241 -18.58 4.39 16.83
C ASN A 241 -18.06 4.71 15.41
N LYS A 242 -18.15 5.96 14.97
CA LYS A 242 -17.75 6.34 13.62
C LYS A 242 -16.24 6.34 13.46
N TYR A 243 -15.71 5.41 12.68
CA TYR A 243 -14.32 5.41 12.24
C TYR A 243 -14.25 5.89 10.79
N ASP A 244 -13.14 5.58 10.12
CA ASP A 244 -12.91 5.94 8.74
C ASP A 244 -14.00 5.40 7.79
N MET A 245 -14.44 4.14 7.96
CA MET A 245 -15.49 3.53 7.13
C MET A 245 -16.82 4.28 7.21
N GLU A 246 -17.31 4.59 8.40
CA GLU A 246 -18.59 5.28 8.59
C GLU A 246 -18.54 6.69 8.01
N LEU A 247 -17.45 7.43 8.29
CA LEU A 247 -17.27 8.80 7.81
C LEU A 247 -17.24 8.89 6.27
N VAL A 248 -16.54 7.98 5.59
CA VAL A 248 -16.53 7.99 4.12
C VAL A 248 -17.85 7.53 3.52
N ASN A 249 -18.59 6.62 4.17
CA ASN A 249 -19.92 6.23 3.70
C ASN A 249 -20.92 7.36 3.87
N ASP A 250 -20.91 8.08 5.00
CA ASP A 250 -21.74 9.26 5.23
C ASP A 250 -21.54 10.30 4.11
N ARG A 251 -20.30 10.43 3.62
CA ARG A 251 -19.96 11.39 2.56
C ARG A 251 -20.17 10.86 1.14
N PHE A 252 -19.79 9.63 0.85
CA PHE A 252 -19.61 9.15 -0.54
C PHE A 252 -20.46 7.94 -0.92
N ARG A 253 -21.20 7.28 0.00
CA ARG A 253 -21.93 6.04 -0.32
C ARG A 253 -22.85 6.14 -1.55
N ASP A 254 -23.45 7.32 -1.75
CA ASP A 254 -24.43 7.58 -2.80
C ASP A 254 -23.81 8.17 -4.09
N SER A 255 -22.51 8.49 -4.08
CA SER A 255 -21.82 9.16 -5.21
C SER A 255 -20.52 8.49 -5.66
N ALA A 256 -19.97 7.57 -4.88
CA ALA A 256 -18.75 6.85 -5.24
C ALA A 256 -18.99 5.86 -6.38
N MET A 257 -17.96 5.68 -7.21
CA MET A 257 -17.86 4.52 -8.09
C MET A 257 -17.68 3.26 -7.23
N VAL A 258 -18.50 2.25 -7.47
CA VAL A 258 -18.39 0.98 -6.74
C VAL A 258 -17.40 0.07 -7.44
N LEU A 259 -16.29 -0.25 -6.77
CA LEU A 259 -15.36 -1.28 -7.22
C LEU A 259 -15.90 -2.67 -6.88
N PRO A 260 -15.68 -3.68 -7.73
CA PRO A 260 -15.96 -5.05 -7.32
C PRO A 260 -15.03 -5.43 -6.15
N HIS A 261 -15.55 -6.13 -5.14
CA HIS A 261 -14.70 -6.61 -4.03
C HIS A 261 -13.74 -7.71 -4.50
N ARG A 262 -14.05 -8.43 -5.58
CA ARG A 262 -13.09 -9.30 -6.29
C ARG A 262 -12.44 -8.51 -7.43
N PRO A 263 -11.10 -8.41 -7.52
CA PRO A 263 -10.07 -9.05 -6.70
C PRO A 263 -9.48 -8.16 -5.57
N TYR A 264 -10.14 -7.05 -5.22
CA TYR A 264 -9.56 -5.95 -4.44
C TYR A 264 -9.79 -5.98 -2.92
N ALA A 265 -10.59 -6.92 -2.40
CA ALA A 265 -10.99 -6.97 -0.99
C ALA A 265 -11.31 -8.41 -0.57
N LEU A 266 -10.32 -9.30 -0.54
CA LEU A 266 -10.48 -10.64 0.04
C LEU A 266 -10.12 -10.61 1.53
N LEU A 267 -11.03 -11.03 2.41
CA LEU A 267 -10.73 -11.19 3.83
C LEU A 267 -10.01 -12.51 4.10
N THR A 268 -9.05 -12.53 5.02
CA THR A 268 -8.50 -13.79 5.53
C THR A 268 -9.55 -14.67 6.21
N GLY A 269 -10.53 -14.05 6.87
CA GLY A 269 -11.68 -14.74 7.45
C GLY A 269 -12.52 -15.52 6.45
N GLU A 270 -12.44 -15.18 5.15
CA GLU A 270 -13.15 -15.92 4.09
C GLU A 270 -12.70 -17.38 4.05
N PHE A 271 -11.41 -17.67 4.24
CA PHE A 271 -10.88 -19.04 4.27
C PHE A 271 -11.39 -19.86 5.47
N ARG A 272 -11.93 -19.20 6.50
CA ARG A 272 -12.53 -19.85 7.67
C ARG A 272 -14.05 -20.01 7.52
N SER A 273 -14.66 -19.30 6.59
CA SER A 273 -16.10 -19.37 6.35
C SER A 273 -16.48 -20.72 5.74
N HIS A 274 -17.71 -21.17 6.03
CA HIS A 274 -18.34 -22.28 5.32
C HIS A 274 -19.23 -21.82 4.18
N ASN A 275 -19.58 -20.53 4.15
CA ASN A 275 -20.45 -19.94 3.14
C ASN A 275 -19.73 -18.78 2.47
N HIS A 276 -19.42 -18.97 1.20
CA HIS A 276 -18.68 -18.00 0.39
C HIS A 276 -19.56 -17.22 -0.59
N SER A 277 -20.88 -17.43 -0.57
CA SER A 277 -21.82 -16.82 -1.54
C SER A 277 -21.73 -15.29 -1.59
N ALA A 278 -21.50 -14.65 -0.44
CA ALA A 278 -21.32 -13.20 -0.37
C ALA A 278 -20.05 -12.73 -1.09
N TYR A 279 -18.92 -13.43 -0.88
CA TYR A 279 -17.67 -13.15 -1.57
C TYR A 279 -17.72 -13.52 -3.07
N LEU A 280 -18.30 -14.67 -3.42
CA LEU A 280 -18.42 -15.10 -4.81
C LEU A 280 -19.41 -14.23 -5.60
N GLY A 281 -20.37 -13.60 -4.91
CA GLY A 281 -21.40 -12.74 -5.49
C GLY A 281 -22.53 -13.52 -6.18
N ASN A 282 -22.52 -14.84 -6.09
CA ASN A 282 -23.49 -15.75 -6.67
C ASN A 282 -23.48 -17.09 -5.90
N ASN A 283 -24.45 -17.95 -6.18
CA ASN A 283 -24.60 -19.26 -5.54
C ASN A 283 -24.16 -20.43 -6.43
N ASP A 284 -23.71 -20.16 -7.66
CA ASP A 284 -23.42 -21.18 -8.68
C ASP A 284 -21.92 -21.52 -8.74
N GLU A 285 -21.06 -20.55 -8.47
CA GLU A 285 -19.61 -20.72 -8.40
C GLU A 285 -19.25 -21.50 -7.14
N GLN A 286 -18.46 -22.56 -7.31
CA GLN A 286 -17.90 -23.29 -6.18
C GLN A 286 -16.64 -22.58 -5.68
N TRP A 287 -16.48 -22.56 -4.36
CA TRP A 287 -15.28 -22.06 -3.72
C TRP A 287 -14.08 -22.94 -4.04
N ASP A 288 -13.01 -22.31 -4.51
CA ASP A 288 -11.71 -22.93 -4.73
C ASP A 288 -10.64 -22.01 -4.13
N ALA A 289 -10.09 -22.40 -2.99
CA ALA A 289 -9.17 -21.57 -2.21
C ALA A 289 -7.90 -21.17 -2.99
N ASP A 290 -7.38 -22.05 -3.86
CA ASP A 290 -6.19 -21.75 -4.67
C ASP A 290 -6.52 -20.79 -5.81
N LYS A 291 -7.65 -21.01 -6.49
CA LYS A 291 -8.14 -20.09 -7.52
C LYS A 291 -8.37 -18.70 -6.94
N ILE A 292 -9.08 -18.61 -5.82
CA ILE A 292 -9.40 -17.33 -5.18
C ILE A 292 -8.14 -16.60 -4.72
N ARG A 293 -7.19 -17.31 -4.09
CA ARG A 293 -5.89 -16.71 -3.71
C ARG A 293 -5.13 -16.18 -4.93
N LYS A 294 -5.15 -16.91 -6.04
CA LYS A 294 -4.45 -16.52 -7.29
C LYS A 294 -5.11 -15.32 -7.97
N GLU A 295 -6.44 -15.22 -7.90
CA GLU A 295 -7.19 -14.08 -8.43
C GLU A 295 -7.01 -12.82 -7.60
N ALA A 296 -6.91 -12.96 -6.27
CA ALA A 296 -6.80 -11.85 -5.35
C ALA A 296 -5.59 -10.96 -5.65
N LYS A 297 -5.82 -9.65 -5.61
CA LYS A 297 -4.76 -8.63 -5.70
C LYS A 297 -4.42 -8.06 -4.33
N LEU A 298 -5.41 -8.00 -3.44
CA LEU A 298 -5.31 -7.50 -2.08
C LEU A 298 -6.04 -8.45 -1.14
N ILE A 299 -5.36 -8.82 -0.05
CA ILE A 299 -5.94 -9.57 1.08
C ILE A 299 -5.90 -8.68 2.33
N HIS A 300 -7.01 -8.60 3.06
CA HIS A 300 -7.14 -7.86 4.31
C HIS A 300 -7.24 -8.83 5.50
N PHE A 301 -6.44 -8.59 6.54
CA PHE A 301 -6.38 -9.50 7.70
C PHE A 301 -7.55 -9.24 8.65
N SER A 302 -8.61 -10.03 8.55
CA SER A 302 -9.84 -9.90 9.36
C SER A 302 -10.28 -11.26 9.91
N ASP A 303 -9.79 -11.61 11.10
CA ASP A 303 -10.01 -12.92 11.73
C ASP A 303 -10.50 -12.84 13.18
N TRP A 304 -11.11 -11.72 13.58
CA TRP A 304 -11.63 -11.55 14.94
C TRP A 304 -12.45 -12.79 15.39
N PRO A 305 -12.30 -13.25 16.66
CA PRO A 305 -11.47 -12.68 17.72
C PRO A 305 -9.98 -13.07 17.68
N LEU A 306 -9.52 -13.81 16.67
CA LEU A 306 -8.11 -14.15 16.57
C LEU A 306 -7.26 -12.86 16.36
N PRO A 307 -6.11 -12.72 17.05
CA PRO A 307 -5.24 -11.57 16.88
C PRO A 307 -4.73 -11.39 15.45
N LYS A 308 -4.45 -10.13 15.10
CA LYS A 308 -3.83 -9.71 13.84
C LYS A 308 -2.46 -10.38 13.63
N PRO A 309 -1.96 -10.51 12.38
CA PRO A 309 -0.82 -11.37 12.06
C PRO A 309 0.53 -10.97 12.69
N TRP A 310 0.72 -9.73 13.17
CA TRP A 310 1.92 -9.34 13.91
C TRP A 310 1.93 -9.81 15.37
N ILE A 311 0.81 -10.34 15.86
CA ILE A 311 0.66 -10.93 17.19
C ILE A 311 0.66 -12.46 17.03
N MET A 312 1.39 -13.16 17.89
CA MET A 312 1.35 -14.63 17.90
C MET A 312 -0.04 -15.09 18.32
N TRP A 313 -0.59 -16.08 17.61
CA TRP A 313 -1.85 -16.69 18.00
C TRP A 313 -1.73 -17.37 19.39
N PRO A 314 -2.76 -17.29 20.25
CA PRO A 314 -2.86 -18.21 21.38
C PRO A 314 -3.11 -19.63 20.87
N HIS A 315 -2.60 -20.63 21.58
CA HIS A 315 -2.73 -22.02 21.15
C HIS A 315 -4.20 -22.46 21.09
N GLU A 316 -4.98 -22.14 22.12
CA GLU A 316 -6.40 -22.48 22.18
C GLU A 316 -7.19 -21.77 21.08
N GLY A 317 -6.91 -20.49 20.85
CA GLY A 317 -7.58 -19.72 19.79
C GLY A 317 -7.24 -20.24 18.40
N LEU A 318 -6.00 -20.68 18.15
CA LEU A 318 -5.64 -21.31 16.88
C LEU A 318 -6.39 -22.61 16.65
N VAL A 319 -6.49 -23.46 17.69
CA VAL A 319 -7.20 -24.74 17.61
C VAL A 319 -8.67 -24.51 17.27
N GLU A 320 -9.29 -23.50 17.90
CA GLU A 320 -10.70 -23.15 17.72
C GLU A 320 -11.00 -22.47 16.38
N MET A 321 -10.13 -21.57 15.91
CA MET A 321 -10.45 -20.64 14.82
C MET A 321 -9.86 -21.03 13.47
N GLN A 322 -8.82 -21.86 13.40
CA GLN A 322 -8.28 -22.26 12.09
C GLN A 322 -9.37 -22.93 11.23
N PRO A 323 -9.30 -22.85 9.88
CA PRO A 323 -10.25 -23.54 9.01
C PRO A 323 -10.38 -25.01 9.42
N ASP A 324 -11.61 -25.46 9.65
CA ASP A 324 -11.91 -26.77 10.26
C ASP A 324 -11.86 -27.93 9.25
N CYS A 325 -11.70 -27.61 7.96
CA CYS A 325 -11.67 -28.56 6.85
C CYS A 325 -12.97 -29.36 6.68
N GLY A 326 -14.11 -28.68 6.83
CA GLY A 326 -15.43 -29.30 6.74
C GLY A 326 -15.69 -30.25 7.91
N GLY A 327 -15.14 -29.92 9.08
CA GLY A 327 -15.16 -30.74 10.28
C GLY A 327 -14.20 -31.94 10.29
N SER A 328 -13.38 -32.14 9.24
CA SER A 328 -12.43 -33.26 9.21
C SER A 328 -11.22 -33.02 10.14
N HIS A 329 -10.98 -33.98 11.03
CA HIS A 329 -9.76 -34.05 11.84
C HIS A 329 -8.65 -34.86 11.16
N GLU A 330 -8.93 -35.51 10.03
CA GLU A 330 -7.94 -36.23 9.23
C GLU A 330 -7.34 -35.30 8.17
N GLY A 331 -6.01 -35.14 8.19
CA GLY A 331 -5.27 -34.34 7.22
C GLY A 331 -5.47 -32.82 7.35
N THR A 332 -5.14 -32.10 6.28
CA THR A 332 -5.34 -30.65 6.19
C THR A 332 -5.99 -30.31 4.85
N CYS A 333 -7.00 -29.46 4.89
CA CYS A 333 -7.62 -28.84 3.73
C CYS A 333 -6.77 -27.67 3.23
N ARG A 334 -7.10 -27.20 2.03
CA ARG A 334 -6.32 -26.17 1.36
C ARG A 334 -6.48 -24.81 2.02
N GLU A 335 -7.67 -24.50 2.50
CA GLU A 335 -8.02 -23.30 3.25
C GLU A 335 -7.11 -23.13 4.46
N ARG A 336 -6.97 -24.19 5.27
CA ARG A 336 -6.10 -24.18 6.47
C ARG A 336 -4.64 -23.92 6.10
N VAL A 337 -4.16 -24.52 5.01
CA VAL A 337 -2.78 -24.32 4.55
C VAL A 337 -2.57 -22.88 4.09
N ILE A 338 -3.42 -22.36 3.20
CA ILE A 338 -3.32 -20.99 2.69
C ILE A 338 -3.44 -19.97 3.82
N TRP A 339 -4.41 -20.14 4.71
CA TRP A 339 -4.65 -19.23 5.82
C TRP A 339 -3.43 -19.16 6.76
N LYS A 340 -2.82 -20.30 7.11
CA LYS A 340 -1.57 -20.32 7.91
C LYS A 340 -0.41 -19.69 7.15
N GLU A 341 -0.24 -20.00 5.86
CA GLU A 341 0.80 -19.39 5.02
C GLU A 341 0.69 -17.86 4.98
N LEU A 342 -0.51 -17.28 4.94
CA LEU A 342 -0.69 -15.82 4.98
C LEU A 342 -0.18 -15.21 6.29
N TYR A 343 -0.46 -15.84 7.42
CA TYR A 343 0.03 -15.41 8.74
C TYR A 343 1.54 -15.60 8.89
N ASP A 344 2.07 -16.74 8.45
CA ASP A 344 3.50 -17.06 8.52
C ASP A 344 4.32 -16.14 7.61
N ASP A 345 3.85 -15.91 6.38
CA ASP A 345 4.49 -14.99 5.42
C ASP A 345 4.54 -13.55 5.96
N PHE A 346 3.44 -13.06 6.53
CA PHE A 346 3.42 -11.72 7.14
C PHE A 346 4.47 -11.59 8.25
N ARG A 347 4.51 -12.56 9.16
CA ARG A 347 5.48 -12.58 10.27
C ARG A 347 6.92 -12.69 9.79
N GLN A 348 7.16 -13.52 8.79
CA GLN A 348 8.49 -13.70 8.20
C GLN A 348 8.97 -12.41 7.54
N ARG A 349 8.14 -11.77 6.71
CA ARG A 349 8.47 -10.47 6.09
C ARG A 349 8.70 -9.37 7.13
N ARG A 350 7.86 -9.31 8.18
CA ARG A 350 8.03 -8.37 9.29
C ARG A 350 9.37 -8.55 10.00
N LYS A 351 9.79 -9.78 10.24
CA LYS A 351 11.11 -10.11 10.79
C LYS A 351 12.24 -9.73 9.82
N ASP A 352 12.11 -10.06 8.54
CA ASP A 352 13.20 -9.90 7.59
C ASP A 352 13.42 -8.46 7.15
N ILE A 353 12.34 -7.71 6.93
CA ILE A 353 12.36 -6.34 6.43
C ILE A 353 12.45 -5.36 7.60
N CYS A 354 11.56 -5.47 8.58
CA CYS A 354 11.50 -4.50 9.68
C CYS A 354 12.37 -4.87 10.89
N LYS A 355 12.92 -6.09 10.94
CA LYS A 355 13.65 -6.60 12.11
C LYS A 355 12.81 -6.63 13.40
N TYR A 356 11.49 -6.68 13.26
CA TYR A 356 10.60 -6.84 14.39
C TYR A 356 10.14 -8.29 14.53
N LEU A 357 10.19 -8.81 15.76
CA LEU A 357 9.59 -10.10 16.11
C LEU A 357 8.10 -9.92 16.41
N SER A 358 7.32 -10.98 16.18
CA SER A 358 5.90 -10.98 16.55
C SER A 358 5.71 -10.73 18.03
N VAL A 359 4.64 -10.00 18.37
CA VAL A 359 4.23 -9.77 19.75
C VAL A 359 3.83 -11.11 20.37
N PRO A 360 4.18 -11.40 21.63
CA PRO A 360 3.77 -12.63 22.31
C PRO A 360 2.24 -12.82 22.31
N ALA A 361 1.82 -14.08 22.37
CA ALA A 361 0.42 -14.41 22.31
C ALA A 361 -0.32 -13.91 23.57
N PRO A 362 -1.47 -13.23 23.41
CA PRO A 362 -2.33 -12.87 24.53
C PRO A 362 -3.03 -14.10 25.12
N ASP A 363 -3.64 -13.94 26.29
CA ASP A 363 -4.49 -14.95 26.91
C ASP A 363 -5.82 -15.10 26.14
N TRP A 364 -6.08 -16.27 25.58
CA TRP A 364 -7.31 -16.53 24.81
C TRP A 364 -8.58 -16.36 25.62
N ALA A 365 -8.57 -16.74 26.91
CA ALA A 365 -9.74 -16.65 27.76
C ALA A 365 -10.18 -15.20 27.98
N LYS A 366 -9.22 -14.27 28.04
CA LYS A 366 -9.50 -12.82 28.15
C LYS A 366 -10.07 -12.23 26.87
N ILE A 367 -9.65 -12.74 25.72
CA ILE A 367 -10.17 -12.31 24.41
C ILE A 367 -11.59 -12.84 24.20
N LYS A 368 -11.84 -14.10 24.55
CA LYS A 368 -13.13 -14.77 24.33
C LYS A 368 -14.18 -14.43 25.39
N GLY A 369 -13.77 -14.16 26.63
CA GLY A 369 -14.64 -14.02 27.79
C GLY A 369 -15.09 -12.59 28.13
N GLY A 370 -14.74 -11.59 27.32
CA GLY A 370 -15.31 -10.24 27.48
C GLY A 370 -16.77 -10.20 27.04
N GLU A 371 -17.70 -9.81 27.93
CA GLU A 371 -19.06 -9.42 27.54
C GLU A 371 -18.99 -8.15 26.68
N HIS A 372 -18.89 -8.30 25.36
CA HIS A 372 -19.01 -7.17 24.44
C HIS A 372 -20.11 -7.46 23.41
N HIS A 373 -21.28 -6.88 23.66
CA HIS A 373 -22.28 -6.68 22.62
C HIS A 373 -21.76 -5.62 21.63
N GLY A 374 -21.14 -6.09 20.54
CA GLY A 374 -20.84 -5.28 19.35
C GLY A 374 -19.39 -4.78 19.25
N ASN A 375 -18.65 -5.35 18.28
CA ASN A 375 -17.52 -4.74 17.57
C ASN A 375 -16.42 -4.02 18.38
N GLU A 376 -15.58 -4.76 19.10
CA GLU A 376 -14.34 -4.23 19.71
C GLU A 376 -13.11 -5.06 19.28
N THR A 377 -12.31 -4.55 18.34
CA THR A 377 -10.98 -5.08 17.96
C THR A 377 -9.87 -4.24 18.60
N GLU A 378 -10.03 -3.93 19.89
CA GLU A 378 -9.57 -2.67 20.50
C GLU A 378 -8.48 -2.81 21.57
N LEU A 379 -7.32 -3.36 21.20
CA LEU A 379 -6.11 -3.17 21.99
C LEU A 379 -4.96 -2.75 21.06
N GLU A 380 -4.44 -1.54 21.27
CA GLU A 380 -3.19 -1.06 20.65
C GLU A 380 -2.07 -2.07 20.94
N ALA A 381 -1.18 -2.29 19.95
CA ALA A 381 0.03 -3.05 20.20
C ALA A 381 0.88 -2.29 21.24
N PRO A 382 1.40 -2.94 22.29
CA PRO A 382 2.19 -2.24 23.31
C PRO A 382 3.43 -1.58 22.70
N HIS A 383 3.70 -0.34 23.10
CA HIS A 383 4.92 0.39 22.78
C HIS A 383 6.14 -0.41 23.24
N VAL A 384 7.12 -0.60 22.34
CA VAL A 384 8.41 -1.23 22.66
C VAL A 384 9.37 -0.16 23.15
N ASP A 385 9.08 0.41 24.32
CA ASP A 385 10.03 1.27 25.02
C ASP A 385 10.59 0.51 26.23
N GLY A 386 11.90 0.25 26.17
CA GLY A 386 12.64 -0.33 27.29
C GLY A 386 13.20 0.78 28.15
N GLU A 387 12.62 0.98 29.34
CA GLU A 387 13.30 1.64 30.47
C GLU A 387 13.03 0.92 31.81
N PRO A 388 13.99 0.96 32.75
CA PRO A 388 14.08 -0.01 33.84
C PRO A 388 13.21 0.33 35.05
N ASN A 389 12.66 -0.71 35.69
CA ASN A 389 11.96 -0.68 36.97
C ASN A 389 12.69 0.19 38.01
N GLN A 390 12.08 1.30 38.42
CA GLN A 390 12.33 1.89 39.73
C GLN A 390 11.32 1.32 40.72
N THR A 391 11.83 0.45 41.60
CA THR A 391 11.15 -0.02 42.81
C THR A 391 10.89 1.16 43.75
N GLY A 392 9.62 1.56 43.87
CA GLY A 392 9.14 2.53 44.86
C GLY A 392 8.80 1.83 46.18
N GLY A 393 9.51 2.23 47.24
CA GLY A 393 9.40 1.69 48.58
C GLY A 393 8.08 2.04 49.29
N GLU A 394 7.75 1.13 50.19
CA GLU A 394 6.66 1.08 51.15
C GLU A 394 6.72 2.24 52.15
N GLN A 395 5.66 3.04 52.28
CA GLN A 395 5.38 3.82 53.49
C GLN A 395 3.89 3.77 53.83
N VAL A 396 3.61 3.02 54.89
CA VAL A 396 2.34 2.98 55.62
C VAL A 396 2.24 4.23 56.48
N VAL A 397 1.14 4.98 56.38
CA VAL A 397 0.75 5.98 57.39
C VAL A 397 -0.67 5.70 57.86
N VAL A 398 -0.75 5.50 59.16
CA VAL A 398 -1.90 5.23 60.02
C VAL A 398 -2.76 6.49 60.14
N HIS A 399 -4.10 6.33 60.17
CA HIS A 399 -4.98 7.36 60.72
C HIS A 399 -5.82 6.77 61.86
N ASP A 400 -5.55 7.25 63.07
CA ASP A 400 -6.49 7.27 64.19
C ASP A 400 -7.58 8.31 63.91
N THR A 401 -8.84 7.87 63.86
CA THR A 401 -9.99 8.29 64.72
C THR A 401 -11.28 7.68 64.20
#